data_AF-A0A2R6LSX9-F1
#
_entry.id   AF-A0A2R6LSX9-F1
#
_cell.length_a   1.000
_cell.length_b   1.000
_cell.length_c   1.000
_cell.angle_alpha   90.00
_cell.angle_beta   90.00
_cell.angle_gamma   90.00
#
_symmetry.space_group_name_H-M   'P 1'
#
loop_
_entity.id
_entity.type
_entity.pdbx_description
1 polymer ?
#
loop_
_entity_poly.entity_id
_entity_poly.type
_entity_poly.pdbx_seq_one_letter_code
_entity_poly.pdbx_strand_id
1 'polypeptide(L)' 'MVLAESVVRVYVFYAVGTVAWMGVAALVGTIVGGALALVVGLIVLVCCTIAGLFLYARP' A
#
# COMPACT_ATOMS: atom_id res chain seq x y z
N MET A 1 19.16 17.47 7.48
CA MET A 1 19.24 15.99 7.54
C MET A 1 17.86 15.36 7.80
N VAL A 2 17.06 15.88 8.74
CA VAL A 2 15.68 15.40 9.04
C VAL A 2 14.76 15.33 7.81
N LEU A 3 14.77 16.33 6.93
CA LEU A 3 13.90 16.34 5.75
C LEU A 3 14.23 15.19 4.76
N ALA A 4 15.51 14.87 4.58
CA ALA A 4 15.94 13.83 3.66
C ALA A 4 15.55 12.44 4.17
N GLU A 5 15.65 12.20 5.48
CA GLU A 5 15.24 10.94 6.10
C GLU A 5 13.72 10.74 6.02
N SER A 6 12.94 11.79 6.22
CA SER A 6 11.48 11.77 6.04
C SER A 6 11.07 11.43 4.60
N VAL A 7 11.74 12.02 3.60
CA VAL A 7 11.46 11.75 2.18
C VAL A 7 11.78 10.30 1.82
N VAL A 8 12.91 9.77 2.29
CA VAL A 8 13.30 8.37 2.08
C VAL A 8 12.26 7.42 2.68
N ARG A 9 11.79 7.69 3.91
CA ARG A 9 10.77 6.84 4.54
C ARG A 9 9.44 6.86 3.80
N VAL A 10 8.97 8.03 3.35
CA VAL A 10 7.74 8.14 2.54
C VAL A 10 7.89 7.38 1.22
N TYR A 11 9.05 7.45 0.59
CA TYR A 11 9.32 6.73 -0.65
C TYR A 11 9.31 5.21 -0.46
N VAL A 12 9.97 4.72 0.59
CA VAL A 12 9.93 3.29 0.97
C VAL A 12 8.51 2.84 1.26
N PHE A 13 7.74 3.66 1.97
CA PHE A 13 6.36 3.36 2.31
C PHE A 13 5.47 3.22 1.08
N TYR A 14 5.60 4.15 0.12
CA TYR A 14 4.89 4.09 -1.15
C TYR A 14 5.31 2.88 -2.00
N ALA A 15 6.60 2.58 -2.07
CA ALA A 15 7.12 1.43 -2.82
C ALA A 15 6.59 0.10 -2.26
N VAL A 16 6.63 -0.08 -0.93
CA VAL A 16 6.11 -1.26 -0.25
C VAL A 16 4.60 -1.38 -0.43
N GLY A 17 3.85 -0.27 -0.29
CA GLY A 17 2.41 -0.24 -0.53
C GLY A 17 2.04 -0.68 -1.95
N THR A 18 2.80 -0.19 -2.95
CA THR A 18 2.59 -0.55 -4.37
C THR A 18 2.87 -2.02 -4.66
N VAL A 19 3.89 -2.61 -4.03
CA VAL A 19 4.20 -4.05 -4.19
C VAL A 19 3.12 -4.91 -3.50
N ALA A 20 2.71 -4.53 -2.29
CA ALA A 20 1.63 -5.21 -1.58
C ALA A 20 0.32 -5.17 -2.37
N TRP A 21 0.02 -4.02 -2.97
CA TRP A 21 -1.10 -3.86 -3.90
C TRP A 21 -1.07 -4.84 -5.06
N MET A 22 0.03 -4.84 -5.82
CA MET A 22 0.14 -5.69 -7.00
C MET A 22 0.02 -7.16 -6.62
N GLY A 23 0.61 -7.57 -5.48
CA GLY A 23 0.50 -8.91 -4.95
C GLY A 23 -0.94 -9.30 -4.60
N VAL A 24 -1.67 -8.42 -3.90
CA VAL A 24 -3.06 -8.69 -3.49
C VAL A 24 -4.00 -8.64 -4.69
N ALA A 25 -3.85 -7.68 -5.60
CA ALA A 25 -4.67 -7.59 -6.81
C ALA A 25 -4.47 -8.83 -7.70
N ALA A 26 -3.23 -9.33 -7.82
CA ALA A 26 -2.94 -10.57 -8.53
C ALA A 26 -3.56 -11.80 -7.84
N LEU A 27 -3.43 -11.91 -6.51
CA LEU A 27 -4.03 -13.00 -5.71
C LEU A 27 -5.56 -13.00 -5.71
N VAL A 28 -6.19 -11.83 -5.69
CA VAL A 28 -7.65 -11.72 -5.75
C VAL A 28 -8.13 -11.96 -7.19
N GLY A 29 -7.35 -11.56 -8.19
CA GLY A 29 -7.64 -11.79 -9.61
C GLY A 29 -7.67 -13.27 -10.01
N THR A 30 -7.03 -14.17 -9.25
CA THR A 30 -7.13 -15.62 -9.47
C THR A 30 -8.41 -16.24 -8.89
N ILE A 31 -9.12 -15.53 -8.01
CA ILE A 31 -10.32 -16.00 -7.30
C ILE A 31 -11.57 -15.29 -7.80
N VAL A 32 -11.46 -14.01 -8.14
CA VAL A 32 -12.58 -13.15 -8.53
C VAL A 32 -12.27 -12.49 -9.86
N GLY A 33 -13.05 -12.80 -10.89
CA GLY A 33 -12.82 -12.27 -12.24
C GLY A 33 -13.05 -10.75 -12.33
N GLY A 34 -12.12 -10.05 -13.00
CA GLY A 34 -12.34 -8.70 -13.53
C GLY A 34 -12.32 -7.57 -12.50
N ALA A 35 -13.27 -6.63 -12.62
CA ALA A 35 -13.28 -5.34 -11.92
C ALA A 35 -13.35 -5.44 -10.39
N LEU A 36 -13.94 -6.51 -9.85
CA LEU A 36 -14.02 -6.74 -8.40
C LEU A 36 -12.64 -6.98 -7.78
N ALA A 37 -11.73 -7.66 -8.48
CA ALA A 37 -10.37 -7.87 -7.97
C ALA A 37 -9.57 -6.56 -7.87
N LEU A 38 -9.77 -5.65 -8.82
CA LEU A 38 -9.18 -4.32 -8.80
C LEU A 38 -9.73 -3.48 -7.63
N VAL A 39 -11.03 -3.54 -7.37
CA VAL A 39 -11.67 -2.79 -6.27
C VAL A 39 -11.24 -3.33 -4.90
N VAL A 40 -11.21 -4.66 -4.73
CA VAL A 40 -10.73 -5.28 -3.49
C VAL A 40 -9.25 -5.00 -3.26
N GLY A 41 -8.45 -5.06 -4.33
CA GLY A 41 -7.11 -4.49 -4.32
C GLY A 41 -7.16 -3.08 -3.75
N LEU A 42 -7.98 -2.18 -4.33
CA LEU A 42 -8.08 -0.72 -4.04
C LEU A 42 -8.22 -0.44 -2.57
N ILE A 43 -9.12 -1.17 -1.96
CA ILE A 43 -9.39 -1.08 -0.54
C ILE A 43 -8.16 -1.52 0.27
N VAL A 44 -7.48 -2.61 -0.11
CA VAL A 44 -6.32 -3.12 0.61
C VAL A 44 -5.12 -2.15 0.55
N LEU A 45 -4.81 -1.56 -0.62
CA LEU A 45 -3.77 -0.52 -0.72
C LEU A 45 -4.09 0.67 0.18
N VAL A 46 -5.34 1.16 0.12
CA VAL A 46 -5.76 2.30 0.94
C VAL A 46 -5.63 1.98 2.42
N CYS A 47 -6.08 0.80 2.87
CA CYS A 47 -5.92 0.35 4.24
C CYS A 47 -4.46 0.23 4.66
N CYS A 48 -3.58 -0.37 3.85
CA CYS A 48 -2.15 -0.46 4.14
C CYS A 48 -1.50 0.92 4.22
N THR A 49 -1.89 1.82 3.31
CA THR A 49 -1.35 3.19 3.27
C THR A 49 -1.75 3.96 4.53
N ILE A 50 -3.02 3.90 4.91
CA ILE A 50 -3.54 4.53 6.14
C ILE A 50 -2.87 3.90 7.37
N ALA A 51 -2.80 2.57 7.45
CA ALA A 51 -2.23 1.86 8.59
C ALA A 51 -0.78 2.27 8.84
N GLY A 52 0.05 2.33 7.80
CA GLY A 52 1.43 2.73 8.04
C GLY A 52 1.65 4.24 8.08
N LEU A 53 0.74 5.09 7.57
CA LEU A 53 0.70 6.50 7.97
C LEU A 53 0.42 6.64 9.48
N PHE A 54 -0.50 5.83 10.03
CA PHE A 54 -0.78 5.79 11.47
C PHE A 54 0.40 5.28 12.28
N LEU A 55 1.10 4.24 11.81
CA LEU A 55 2.33 3.75 12.45
C LEU A 55 3.47 4.76 12.34
N TYR A 56 3.54 5.52 11.23
CA TYR A 56 4.53 6.58 11.00
C TYR A 56 4.28 7.82 11.87
N ALA A 57 3.02 8.13 12.18
CA ALA A 57 2.65 9.25 13.03
C ALA A 57 2.87 8.99 14.53
N ARG A 58 3.22 7.76 14.93
CA ARG A 58 3.57 7.45 16.33
C ARG A 58 5.05 7.78 16.57
N PRO A 59 5.37 8.68 17.52
CA PRO A 59 6.74 9.08 17.84
C PRO A 59 7.56 7.94 18.45
#